data_AF-A0A0G4FD55-F1
#
_entry.id   AF-A0A0G4FD55-F1
#
_cell.length_a   1.000
_cell.length_b   1.000
_cell.length_c   1.000
_cell.angle_alpha   90.00
_cell.angle_beta   90.00
_cell.angle_gamma   90.00
#
_symmetry.space_group_name_H-M   'P 1'
#
loop_
_entity.id
_entity.type
_entity.pdbx_description
1 polymer ?
#
loop_
_entity_poly.entity_id
_entity_poly.type
_entity_poly.pdbx_seq_one_letter_code
_entity_poly.pdbx_strand_id
1 'polypeptide(L)'
;METNPKNGIVNYRCRNKDCCRQPKGFSERAGGFLQRSAGGVHLSLGTIIRLVYYLLAGCAFGSILNMTKRSSHTVTDYTHYVEAVMAEDILWNGWGSKYGEGKIGGRDEEVEMDETKMGACKDGKGHPVEGVWCLVAVCRRTGRFVAEPVKCRCKKTIKWFLDRHVDKQSTLITDEFVTVDGTNTNTVEGLNFGLKRWTRRRNWRFESIIVPLLACAWRTAHHGNFWNAFWKAASEVRFPSHPYDDDGHSRTIIADHMDVLRNPPVCNCAEKKAKRRAKKEAKKAKAIRRQARRDTLPKAARAGMSDSESESDDPFDRAAEIALLDLLYKDEARERAAKKVRTDLSDQHT
;
A
#
# COMPACT_ATOMS: atom_id res chain seq x y z
N MET A 1 37.00 -16.93 33.79
CA MET A 1 36.26 -16.41 32.61
C MET A 1 37.28 -15.64 31.81
N GLU A 2 37.59 -16.07 30.59
CA GLU A 2 38.43 -15.30 29.68
C GLU A 2 37.51 -14.72 28.59
N THR A 3 37.25 -13.43 28.65
CA THR A 3 36.48 -12.71 27.64
C THR A 3 37.43 -12.33 26.51
N ASN A 4 37.23 -12.88 25.31
CA ASN A 4 37.93 -12.40 24.12
C ASN A 4 37.31 -11.04 23.70
N PRO A 5 38.03 -9.91 23.80
CA PRO A 5 37.43 -8.57 23.70
C PRO A 5 36.84 -8.27 22.32
N LYS A 6 37.24 -9.00 21.28
CA LYS A 6 36.92 -8.64 19.89
C LYS A 6 35.51 -9.03 19.45
N ASN A 7 34.83 -9.97 20.12
CA ASN A 7 33.55 -10.51 19.62
C ASN A 7 32.42 -10.68 20.65
N GLY A 8 32.61 -10.38 21.94
CA GLY A 8 31.55 -10.59 22.95
C GLY A 8 31.07 -12.05 23.06
N ILE A 9 31.90 -12.99 22.61
CA ILE A 9 31.62 -14.43 22.71
C ILE A 9 32.11 -14.87 24.09
N VAL A 10 31.18 -15.29 24.93
CA VAL A 10 31.47 -15.91 26.23
C VAL A 10 31.67 -17.39 25.98
N ASN A 11 32.92 -17.83 26.11
CA ASN A 11 33.25 -19.24 26.00
C ASN A 11 33.02 -19.90 27.36
N TYR A 12 32.05 -20.81 27.44
CA TYR A 12 31.90 -21.69 28.58
C TYR A 12 32.82 -22.88 28.43
N ARG A 13 33.81 -22.99 29.32
CA ARG A 13 34.65 -24.18 29.47
C ARG A 13 34.16 -24.96 30.68
N CYS A 14 33.88 -26.25 30.50
CA CYS A 14 33.60 -27.14 31.63
C CYS A 14 34.81 -27.11 32.57
N ARG A 15 34.59 -26.96 33.89
CA ARG A 15 35.67 -26.94 34.88
C ARG A 15 36.25 -28.33 35.16
N ASN A 16 35.59 -29.39 34.70
CA ASN A 16 36.10 -30.75 34.83
C ASN A 16 37.28 -30.94 33.85
N LYS A 17 38.45 -31.28 34.39
CA LYS A 17 39.70 -31.49 33.63
C LYS A 17 39.61 -32.67 32.66
N ASP A 18 38.71 -33.61 32.92
CA ASP A 18 38.49 -34.80 32.09
C ASP A 18 37.39 -34.60 31.03
N CYS A 19 36.83 -33.38 30.92
CA CYS A 19 35.81 -33.08 29.94
C CYS A 19 36.44 -32.81 28.56
N CYS A 20 36.40 -33.82 27.68
CA CYS A 20 36.89 -33.72 26.29
C CYS A 20 36.01 -32.86 25.36
N ARG A 21 34.92 -32.27 25.87
CA ARG A 21 34.01 -31.46 25.04
C ARG A 21 34.66 -30.12 24.73
N GLN A 22 34.78 -29.84 23.43
CA GLN A 22 35.18 -28.52 22.91
C GLN A 22 34.35 -27.41 23.61
N PRO A 23 34.97 -26.28 23.99
CA PRO A 23 34.24 -25.16 24.57
C PRO A 23 33.12 -24.73 23.62
N LYS A 24 31.87 -24.71 24.08
CA LYS A 24 30.78 -24.09 23.32
C LYS A 24 30.85 -22.59 23.58
N GLY A 25 31.19 -21.84 22.52
CA GLY A 25 31.08 -20.39 22.54
C GLY A 25 29.60 -19.98 22.43
N PHE A 26 29.12 -19.22 23.40
CA PHE A 26 27.80 -18.58 23.32
C PHE A 26 28.02 -17.08 23.14
N SER A 27 27.36 -16.49 22.14
CA SER A 27 27.27 -15.04 22.03
C SER A 27 26.09 -14.60 22.89
N GLU A 28 26.27 -13.61 23.77
CA GLU A 28 25.15 -12.99 24.50
C GLU A 28 24.09 -12.39 23.55
N ARG A 29 24.47 -12.21 22.28
CA ARG A 29 23.60 -11.70 21.22
C ARG A 29 22.86 -12.81 20.47
N ALA A 30 23.13 -14.08 20.74
CA ALA A 30 22.49 -15.18 20.03
C ALA A 30 20.97 -15.21 20.29
N GLY A 31 20.18 -15.38 19.23
CA GLY A 31 18.72 -15.44 19.23
C GLY A 31 17.99 -14.08 19.29
N GLY A 32 18.68 -12.94 19.31
CA GLY A 32 18.06 -11.62 19.54
C GLY A 32 18.36 -10.57 18.48
N PHE A 33 17.82 -9.35 18.65
CA PHE A 33 18.01 -8.22 17.73
C PHE A 33 19.48 -7.90 17.45
N LEU A 34 20.34 -8.11 18.44
CA LEU A 34 21.76 -7.80 18.33
C LEU A 34 22.56 -8.95 17.69
N GLN A 35 21.90 -10.07 17.36
CA GLN A 35 22.52 -11.20 16.68
C GLN A 35 23.04 -10.76 15.32
N ARG A 36 24.13 -11.39 14.88
CA ARG A 36 24.70 -11.26 13.54
C ARG A 36 23.59 -11.18 12.48
N SER A 37 23.46 -10.03 11.82
CA SER A 37 22.68 -9.90 10.60
C SER A 37 23.30 -10.80 9.51
N ALA A 38 22.47 -11.56 8.80
CA ALA A 38 22.84 -12.65 7.86
C ALA A 38 23.90 -12.30 6.79
N GLY A 39 24.18 -11.01 6.53
CA GLY A 39 25.21 -10.55 5.59
C GLY A 39 26.67 -10.59 6.08
N GLY A 40 26.98 -11.21 7.23
CA GLY A 40 28.37 -11.43 7.68
C GLY A 40 29.14 -10.18 8.17
N VAL A 41 28.54 -8.99 8.14
CA VAL A 41 29.20 -7.74 8.58
C VAL A 41 29.19 -7.63 10.11
N HIS A 42 30.39 -7.65 10.71
CA HIS A 42 30.59 -7.41 12.14
C HIS A 42 30.43 -5.91 12.45
N LEU A 43 29.20 -5.48 12.80
CA LEU A 43 29.01 -4.16 13.39
C LEU A 43 29.27 -4.19 14.89
N SER A 44 29.99 -3.18 15.37
CA SER A 44 30.13 -2.94 16.81
C SER A 44 28.76 -2.58 17.40
N LEU A 45 28.54 -2.91 18.68
CA LEU A 45 27.30 -2.58 19.37
C LEU A 45 27.00 -1.07 19.31
N GLY A 46 28.01 -0.23 19.51
CA GLY A 46 27.86 1.21 19.39
C GLY A 46 27.43 1.67 17.98
N THR A 47 27.84 0.96 16.93
CA THR A 47 27.36 1.23 15.56
C THR A 47 25.90 0.83 15.39
N ILE A 48 25.49 -0.32 15.92
CA ILE A 48 24.11 -0.78 15.88
C ILE A 48 23.19 0.21 16.60
N ILE A 49 23.54 0.58 17.84
CA ILE A 49 22.80 1.55 18.66
C ILE A 49 22.65 2.90 17.93
N ARG A 50 23.72 3.41 17.31
CA ARG A 50 23.67 4.64 16.51
C ARG A 50 22.76 4.52 15.29
N LEU A 51 22.82 3.41 14.57
CA LEU A 51 21.94 3.16 13.42
C LEU A 51 20.48 3.15 13.84
N VAL A 52 20.15 2.40 14.89
CA VAL A 52 18.79 2.36 15.47
C VAL A 52 18.35 3.76 15.86
N TYR A 53 19.18 4.50 16.60
CA TYR A 53 18.86 5.86 17.03
C TYR A 53 18.51 6.78 15.86
N TYR A 54 19.35 6.86 14.82
CA TYR A 54 19.09 7.74 13.68
C TYR A 54 17.86 7.31 12.87
N LEU A 55 17.61 6.00 12.76
CA LEU A 55 16.40 5.49 12.13
C LEU A 55 15.16 5.88 12.93
N LEU A 56 15.16 5.71 14.25
CA LEU A 56 14.05 6.09 15.13
C LEU A 56 13.81 7.60 15.11
N ALA A 57 14.87 8.40 15.10
CA ALA A 57 14.79 9.86 14.98
C ALA A 57 14.28 10.35 13.61
N GLY A 58 14.10 9.46 12.63
CA GLY A 58 13.61 9.82 11.30
C GLY A 58 14.63 10.56 10.45
N CYS A 59 15.93 10.38 10.73
CA CYS A 59 16.99 10.99 9.93
C CYS A 59 16.91 10.53 8.46
N ALA A 60 17.16 11.45 7.53
CA ALA A 60 17.17 11.13 6.11
C ALA A 60 18.24 10.07 5.81
N PHE A 61 17.96 9.15 4.87
CA PHE A 61 18.85 8.03 4.55
C PHE A 61 20.27 8.48 4.19
N GLY A 62 20.41 9.53 3.38
CA GLY A 62 21.72 10.12 3.05
C GLY A 62 22.49 10.64 4.26
N SER A 63 21.78 11.27 5.21
CA SER A 63 22.39 11.73 6.47
C SER A 63 22.88 10.55 7.32
N ILE A 64 22.11 9.46 7.39
CA ILE A 64 22.53 8.25 8.12
C ILE A 64 23.81 7.67 7.51
N LEU A 65 23.91 7.59 6.18
CA LEU A 65 25.12 7.14 5.50
C LEU A 65 26.33 7.99 5.87
N ASN A 66 26.19 9.31 5.78
CA ASN A 66 27.26 10.25 6.06
C ASN A 66 27.71 10.21 7.53
N MET A 67 26.76 10.17 8.47
CA MET A 67 27.03 10.18 9.91
C MET A 67 27.61 8.85 10.42
N THR A 68 27.19 7.72 9.85
CA THR A 68 27.65 6.40 10.30
C THR A 68 28.86 5.88 9.52
N LYS A 69 29.17 6.51 8.36
CA LYS A 69 30.20 6.08 7.41
C LYS A 69 30.04 4.61 7.02
N ARG A 70 28.80 4.19 6.75
CA ARG A 70 28.44 2.82 6.37
C ARG A 70 27.97 2.74 4.93
N SER A 71 28.05 1.54 4.36
CA SER A 71 27.54 1.29 3.00
C SER A 71 26.02 1.42 2.96
N SER A 72 25.50 1.78 1.78
CA SER A 72 24.05 1.85 1.51
C SER A 72 23.35 0.52 1.77
N HIS A 73 24.02 -0.60 1.51
CA HIS A 73 23.53 -1.94 1.81
C HIS A 73 23.37 -2.15 3.32
N THR A 74 24.41 -1.88 4.11
CA THR A 74 24.35 -2.03 5.58
C THR A 74 23.22 -1.19 6.19
N VAL A 75 23.09 0.08 5.79
CA VAL A 75 22.03 0.95 6.32
C VAL A 75 20.66 0.46 5.86
N THR A 76 20.55 -0.04 4.63
CA THR A 76 19.31 -0.65 4.11
C THR A 76 18.89 -1.83 4.96
N ASP A 77 19.78 -2.77 5.23
CA ASP A 77 19.46 -3.99 5.95
C ASP A 77 19.02 -3.68 7.38
N TYR A 78 19.75 -2.79 8.07
CA TYR A 78 19.35 -2.34 9.41
C TYR A 78 18.05 -1.55 9.40
N THR A 79 17.73 -0.82 8.32
CA THR A 79 16.41 -0.19 8.21
C THR A 79 15.32 -1.26 8.19
N HIS A 80 15.44 -2.26 7.30
CA HIS A 80 14.43 -3.32 7.19
C HIS A 80 14.28 -4.08 8.50
N TYR A 81 15.40 -4.31 9.19
CA TYR A 81 15.39 -5.01 10.47
C TYR A 81 14.70 -4.20 11.58
N VAL A 82 15.01 -2.91 11.69
CA VAL A 82 14.33 -1.99 12.62
C VAL A 82 12.83 -1.87 12.29
N GLU A 83 12.47 -1.74 11.02
CA GLU A 83 11.06 -1.68 10.58
C GLU A 83 10.33 -3.00 10.85
N ALA A 84 10.99 -4.16 10.71
CA ALA A 84 10.41 -5.46 11.02
C ALA A 84 10.09 -5.59 12.52
N VAL A 85 10.96 -5.12 13.41
CA VAL A 85 10.67 -5.08 14.87
C VAL A 85 9.41 -4.26 15.14
N MET A 86 9.33 -3.06 14.56
CA MET A 86 8.16 -2.19 14.73
C MET A 86 6.89 -2.86 14.20
N ALA A 87 6.99 -3.55 13.06
CA ALA A 87 5.87 -4.22 12.41
C ALA A 87 5.39 -5.45 13.21
N GLU A 88 6.29 -6.28 13.72
CA GLU A 88 5.94 -7.40 14.60
C GLU A 88 5.27 -6.89 15.88
N ASP A 89 5.84 -5.86 16.52
CA ASP A 89 5.32 -5.30 17.77
C ASP A 89 3.92 -4.71 17.59
N ILE A 90 3.68 -3.90 16.56
CA ILE A 90 2.34 -3.31 16.34
C ILE A 90 1.30 -4.37 15.95
N LEU A 91 1.69 -5.46 15.29
CA LEU A 91 0.79 -6.57 14.97
C LEU A 91 0.44 -7.40 16.20
N TRP A 92 1.40 -7.61 17.10
CA TRP A 92 1.21 -8.42 18.30
C TRP A 92 0.51 -7.64 19.42
N ASN A 93 1.02 -6.46 19.74
CA ASN A 93 0.60 -5.65 20.89
C ASN A 93 -0.46 -4.59 20.51
N GLY A 94 -0.71 -4.38 19.22
CA GLY A 94 -1.63 -3.34 18.75
C GLY A 94 -1.14 -1.92 19.09
N TRP A 95 -2.04 -0.95 18.98
CA TRP A 95 -1.73 0.46 19.27
C TRP A 95 -1.55 0.75 20.77
N GLY A 96 -1.84 -0.22 21.64
CA GLY A 96 -1.86 -0.08 23.10
C GLY A 96 -3.19 0.45 23.63
N SER A 97 -3.44 0.25 24.93
CA SER A 97 -4.71 0.53 25.59
C SER A 97 -5.18 1.99 25.44
N LYS A 98 -4.26 2.94 25.33
CA LYS A 98 -4.58 4.37 25.16
C LYS A 98 -5.32 4.72 23.86
N TYR A 99 -5.29 3.86 22.85
CA TYR A 99 -6.03 4.03 21.59
C TYR A 99 -7.19 3.01 21.40
N GLY A 100 -7.55 2.31 22.48
CA GLY A 100 -8.56 1.25 22.46
C GLY A 100 -8.07 -0.06 21.84
N GLU A 101 -8.71 -1.16 22.22
CA GLU A 101 -8.47 -2.49 21.64
C GLU A 101 -9.44 -2.75 20.48
N GLY A 102 -9.08 -3.63 19.55
CA GLY A 102 -9.97 -4.05 18.47
C GLY A 102 -9.98 -3.11 17.27
N LYS A 103 -11.15 -2.79 16.73
CA LYS A 103 -11.32 -2.00 15.50
C LYS A 103 -11.10 -0.51 15.78
N ILE A 104 -10.79 0.24 14.73
CA ILE A 104 -10.67 1.70 14.74
C ILE A 104 -12.06 2.31 14.69
N GLY A 105 -12.27 3.41 15.42
CA GLY A 105 -13.57 4.05 15.52
C GLY A 105 -14.35 3.55 16.73
N GLY A 106 -15.65 3.77 16.69
CA GLY A 106 -16.59 3.45 17.77
C GLY A 106 -17.78 4.39 17.71
N ARG A 107 -18.68 4.24 18.68
CA ARG A 107 -19.80 5.17 18.85
C ARG A 107 -19.26 6.59 19.00
N ASP A 108 -19.86 7.52 18.27
CA ASP A 108 -19.50 8.94 18.27
C ASP A 108 -18.05 9.22 17.80
N GLU A 109 -17.42 8.29 17.06
CA GLU A 109 -16.15 8.51 16.39
C GLU A 109 -16.30 8.63 14.88
N GLU A 110 -15.49 9.52 14.30
CA GLU A 110 -15.36 9.70 12.85
C GLU A 110 -14.12 8.98 12.34
N VAL A 111 -14.32 8.11 11.35
CA VAL A 111 -13.24 7.41 10.66
C VAL A 111 -13.21 7.89 9.21
N GLU A 112 -12.12 8.56 8.84
CA GLU A 112 -11.85 8.90 7.44
C GLU A 112 -11.19 7.70 6.76
N MET A 113 -11.66 7.35 5.57
CA MET A 113 -11.10 6.29 4.74
C MET A 113 -10.86 6.78 3.32
N ASP A 114 -9.68 6.49 2.79
CA ASP A 114 -9.28 6.83 1.44
C ASP A 114 -8.40 5.70 0.84
N GLU A 115 -8.28 5.68 -0.47
CA GLU A 115 -7.39 4.79 -1.20
C GLU A 115 -6.26 5.57 -1.86
N THR A 116 -5.04 5.21 -1.51
CA THR A 116 -3.86 5.82 -2.14
C THR A 116 -3.12 4.83 -3.02
N LYS A 117 -2.72 5.27 -4.21
CA LYS A 117 -1.85 4.47 -5.08
C LYS A 117 -0.40 4.73 -4.73
N MET A 118 0.28 3.71 -4.23
CA MET A 118 1.73 3.68 -4.03
C MET A 118 2.37 3.16 -5.32
N GLY A 119 2.65 4.06 -6.25
CA GLY A 119 3.28 3.73 -7.52
C GLY A 119 4.05 4.93 -8.05
N ALA A 120 5.22 4.68 -8.62
CA ALA A 120 6.01 5.73 -9.26
C ALA A 120 5.92 5.61 -10.79
N CYS A 121 5.62 6.72 -11.46
CA CYS A 121 6.50 7.13 -12.56
C CYS A 121 7.59 7.96 -11.90
N LYS A 122 8.86 7.69 -12.21
CA LYS A 122 9.95 8.54 -11.73
C LYS A 122 9.78 9.92 -12.40
N ASP A 123 9.36 10.93 -11.66
CA ASP A 123 9.29 12.33 -12.13
C ASP A 123 8.37 12.53 -13.35
N GLY A 124 7.28 11.76 -13.43
CA GLY A 124 6.37 11.76 -14.58
C GLY A 124 6.99 11.24 -15.89
N LYS A 125 8.25 10.77 -15.84
CA LYS A 125 9.02 10.25 -16.98
C LYS A 125 9.34 8.76 -16.78
N GLY A 126 9.28 7.99 -17.87
CA GLY A 126 9.62 6.56 -17.87
C GLY A 126 8.46 5.59 -17.67
N HIS A 127 8.78 4.29 -17.63
CA HIS A 127 7.78 3.23 -17.57
C HIS A 127 6.97 3.28 -16.27
N PRO A 128 5.63 3.23 -16.35
CA PRO A 128 4.81 3.10 -15.16
C PRO A 128 5.18 1.81 -14.46
N VAL A 129 5.74 1.91 -13.25
CA VAL A 129 5.87 0.74 -12.39
C VAL A 129 4.47 0.37 -11.93
N GLU A 130 4.15 -0.92 -11.96
CA GLU A 130 2.88 -1.44 -11.44
C GLU A 130 2.84 -1.19 -9.93
N GLY A 131 2.34 -0.01 -9.54
CA GLY A 131 2.18 0.38 -8.16
C GLY A 131 1.09 -0.41 -7.47
N VAL A 132 1.17 -0.46 -6.14
CA VAL A 132 0.18 -1.11 -5.27
C VAL A 132 -0.85 -0.09 -4.79
N TRP A 133 -2.11 -0.51 -4.70
CA TRP A 133 -3.14 0.28 -4.03
C TRP A 133 -3.07 0.01 -2.54
N CYS A 134 -3.14 1.05 -1.72
CA CYS A 134 -3.27 0.93 -0.28
C CYS A 134 -4.60 1.53 0.15
N LEU A 135 -5.36 0.78 0.95
CA LEU A 135 -6.53 1.30 1.65
C LEU A 135 -6.06 1.85 2.99
N VAL A 136 -6.47 3.06 3.33
CA VAL A 136 -6.05 3.76 4.54
C VAL A 136 -7.30 4.23 5.27
N ALA A 137 -7.37 3.97 6.56
CA ALA A 137 -8.43 4.50 7.43
C ALA A 137 -7.82 5.08 8.69
N VAL A 138 -8.31 6.23 9.14
CA VAL A 138 -7.83 6.95 10.32
C VAL A 138 -9.01 7.45 11.16
N CYS A 139 -8.96 7.21 12.45
CA CYS A 139 -9.87 7.86 13.39
C CYS A 139 -9.38 9.29 13.65
N ARG A 140 -10.23 10.28 13.39
CA ARG A 140 -9.87 11.70 13.53
C ARG A 140 -9.55 12.08 14.96
N ARG A 141 -10.31 11.53 15.92
CA ARG A 141 -10.16 11.86 17.34
C ARG A 141 -8.87 11.31 17.93
N THR A 142 -8.49 10.08 17.56
CA THR A 142 -7.36 9.39 18.18
C THR A 142 -6.08 9.45 17.36
N GLY A 143 -6.17 9.73 16.06
CA GLY A 143 -5.05 9.61 15.11
C GLY A 143 -4.63 8.16 14.84
N ARG A 144 -5.35 7.18 15.42
CA ARG A 144 -5.14 5.76 15.15
C ARG A 144 -5.50 5.46 13.71
N PHE A 145 -4.62 4.79 12.98
CA PHE A 145 -4.87 4.45 11.59
C PHE A 145 -4.49 3.01 11.24
N VAL A 146 -5.01 2.54 10.12
CA VAL A 146 -4.59 1.31 9.45
C VAL A 146 -4.32 1.62 7.99
N ALA A 147 -3.28 1.00 7.43
CA ALA A 147 -2.94 1.13 6.02
C ALA A 147 -2.49 -0.22 5.48
N GLU A 148 -3.19 -0.74 4.46
CA GLU A 148 -2.91 -2.07 3.93
C GLU A 148 -2.89 -2.12 2.41
N PRO A 149 -1.93 -2.85 1.82
CA PRO A 149 -1.92 -3.07 0.38
C PRO A 149 -3.05 -3.99 -0.05
N VAL A 150 -3.62 -3.69 -1.21
CA VAL A 150 -4.63 -4.51 -1.86
C VAL A 150 -4.29 -4.76 -3.32
N LYS A 151 -4.47 -6.01 -3.76
CA LYS A 151 -4.31 -6.39 -5.18
C LYS A 151 -5.37 -5.75 -6.07
N CYS A 152 -6.54 -5.43 -5.50
CA CYS A 152 -7.64 -4.82 -6.23
C CYS A 152 -8.45 -3.85 -5.38
N ARG A 153 -8.62 -2.62 -5.88
CA ARG A 153 -9.53 -1.59 -5.34
C ARG A 153 -10.94 -1.78 -5.88
N CYS A 154 -11.67 -2.75 -5.35
CA CYS A 154 -13.07 -2.99 -5.70
C CYS A 154 -13.96 -2.93 -4.46
N LYS A 155 -15.27 -2.75 -4.67
CA LYS A 155 -16.27 -2.70 -3.58
C LYS A 155 -16.16 -3.86 -2.60
N LYS A 156 -15.87 -5.09 -3.07
CA LYS A 156 -15.70 -6.26 -2.19
C LYS A 156 -14.47 -6.13 -1.29
N THR A 157 -13.34 -5.69 -1.86
CA THR A 157 -12.10 -5.50 -1.09
C THR A 157 -12.22 -4.36 -0.08
N ILE A 158 -12.83 -3.24 -0.49
CA ILE A 158 -13.06 -2.09 0.38
C ILE A 158 -13.98 -2.49 1.53
N LYS A 159 -15.09 -3.17 1.23
CA LYS A 159 -15.99 -3.69 2.27
C LYS A 159 -15.25 -4.64 3.23
N TRP A 160 -14.46 -5.57 2.71
CA TRP A 160 -13.67 -6.50 3.53
C TRP A 160 -12.68 -5.78 4.46
N PHE A 161 -12.03 -4.73 3.96
CA PHE A 161 -11.15 -3.89 4.76
C PHE A 161 -11.91 -3.16 5.87
N LEU A 162 -13.04 -2.52 5.55
CA LEU A 162 -13.89 -1.84 6.53
C LEU A 162 -14.43 -2.81 7.59
N ASP A 163 -14.95 -3.97 7.16
CA ASP A 163 -15.47 -5.01 8.05
C ASP A 163 -14.39 -5.57 8.99
N ARG A 164 -13.12 -5.52 8.61
CA ARG A 164 -12.01 -5.98 9.45
C ARG A 164 -11.52 -4.92 10.42
N HIS A 165 -11.48 -3.66 10.00
CA HIS A 165 -10.73 -2.63 10.71
C HIS A 165 -11.55 -1.50 11.30
N VAL A 166 -12.77 -1.27 10.83
CA VAL A 166 -13.60 -0.13 11.25
C VAL A 166 -14.80 -0.61 12.05
N ASP A 167 -15.01 -0.03 13.22
CA ASP A 167 -16.19 -0.31 14.03
C ASP A 167 -17.45 0.19 13.29
N LYS A 168 -18.50 -0.64 13.25
CA LYS A 168 -19.75 -0.33 12.55
C LYS A 168 -20.55 0.79 13.21
N GLN A 169 -20.27 1.13 14.46
CA GLN A 169 -20.88 2.24 15.18
C GLN A 169 -20.25 3.60 14.84
N SER A 170 -19.15 3.61 14.08
CA SER A 170 -18.47 4.83 13.65
C SER A 170 -19.19 5.51 12.50
N THR A 171 -19.05 6.84 12.42
CA THR A 171 -19.37 7.59 11.21
C THR A 171 -18.22 7.47 10.23
N LEU A 172 -18.46 6.79 9.10
CA LEU A 172 -17.46 6.63 8.04
C LEU A 172 -17.50 7.85 7.10
N ILE A 173 -16.34 8.46 6.90
CA ILE A 173 -16.11 9.60 6.00
C ILE A 173 -15.24 9.12 4.84
N THR A 174 -15.65 9.38 3.60
CA THR A 174 -14.90 9.06 2.37
C THR A 174 -14.93 10.24 1.40
N ASP A 175 -14.14 10.20 0.33
CA ASP A 175 -14.20 11.20 -0.75
C ASP A 175 -15.64 11.53 -1.16
N GLU A 176 -15.90 12.82 -1.41
CA GLU A 176 -17.21 13.48 -1.59
C GLU A 176 -17.98 13.81 -0.30
N PHE A 177 -17.40 13.56 0.89
CA PHE A 177 -17.96 14.07 2.14
C PHE A 177 -17.59 15.55 2.36
N VAL A 178 -18.62 16.39 2.32
CA VAL A 178 -18.52 17.82 2.65
C VAL A 178 -19.17 18.02 4.01
N THR A 179 -18.47 18.64 4.94
CA THR A 179 -19.03 18.98 6.25
C THR A 179 -20.16 20.01 6.10
N VAL A 180 -20.95 20.22 7.17
CA VAL A 180 -22.07 21.17 7.16
C VAL A 180 -21.61 22.60 6.83
N ASP A 181 -20.38 22.95 7.18
CA ASP A 181 -19.72 24.24 6.88
C ASP A 181 -19.03 24.30 5.51
N GLY A 182 -19.13 23.26 4.69
CA GLY A 182 -18.57 23.27 3.34
C GLY A 182 -17.07 22.95 3.26
N THR A 183 -16.46 22.47 4.34
CA THR A 183 -15.02 22.16 4.37
C THR A 183 -14.75 20.69 4.05
N ASN A 184 -13.67 20.44 3.28
CA ASN A 184 -13.17 19.09 3.05
C ASN A 184 -12.28 18.69 4.24
N THR A 185 -12.53 17.49 4.77
CA THR A 185 -11.76 16.96 5.90
C THR A 185 -10.52 16.24 5.38
N ASN A 186 -9.36 16.88 5.46
CA ASN A 186 -8.11 16.42 4.80
C ASN A 186 -7.18 15.60 5.73
N THR A 187 -7.70 14.90 6.74
CA THR A 187 -6.83 14.17 7.69
C THR A 187 -6.16 12.97 7.02
N VAL A 188 -6.96 12.18 6.29
CA VAL A 188 -6.48 10.99 5.58
C VAL A 188 -5.58 11.32 4.40
N GLU A 189 -5.79 12.46 3.72
CA GLU A 189 -4.90 12.93 2.65
C GLU A 189 -3.51 13.29 3.19
N GLY A 190 -3.46 14.01 4.32
CA GLY A 190 -2.21 14.33 5.01
C GLY A 190 -1.47 13.06 5.45
N LEU A 191 -2.21 12.08 5.98
CA LEU A 191 -1.66 10.76 6.31
C LEU A 191 -1.12 10.05 5.07
N ASN A 192 -1.86 10.05 3.96
CA ASN A 192 -1.43 9.45 2.70
C ASN A 192 -0.13 10.06 2.18
N PHE A 193 0.02 11.38 2.29
CA PHE A 193 1.27 12.07 1.97
C PHE A 193 2.40 11.65 2.91
N GLY A 194 2.14 11.56 4.21
CA GLY A 194 3.08 11.06 5.21
C GLY A 194 3.57 9.63 4.91
N LEU A 195 2.64 8.71 4.63
CA LEU A 195 2.95 7.32 4.28
C LEU A 195 3.83 7.24 3.03
N LYS A 196 3.55 8.04 1.99
CA LYS A 196 4.40 8.11 0.78
C LYS A 196 5.80 8.66 1.05
N ARG A 197 5.93 9.57 2.01
CA ARG A 197 7.23 10.14 2.39
C ARG A 197 8.07 9.15 3.21
N TRP A 198 7.43 8.36 4.07
CA TRP A 198 8.12 7.45 4.98
C TRP A 198 8.42 6.09 4.32
N THR A 199 7.53 5.63 3.45
CA THR A 199 7.74 4.40 2.68
C THR A 199 8.70 4.64 1.51
N ARG A 200 9.71 3.78 1.36
CA ARG A 200 10.64 3.89 0.23
C ARG A 200 9.96 3.46 -1.05
N ARG A 201 10.15 4.21 -2.14
CA ARG A 201 9.60 3.89 -3.48
C ARG A 201 9.89 2.45 -3.93
N ARG A 202 11.06 1.90 -3.61
CA ARG A 202 11.44 0.51 -3.95
C ARG A 202 10.57 -0.55 -3.25
N ASN A 203 9.95 -0.19 -2.12
CA ASN A 203 9.06 -1.03 -1.34
C ASN A 203 7.60 -0.89 -1.79
N TRP A 204 7.28 -0.06 -2.80
CA TRP A 204 5.90 0.14 -3.30
C TRP A 204 5.43 -1.03 -4.18
N ARG A 205 5.51 -2.24 -3.62
CA ARG A 205 5.04 -3.50 -4.17
C ARG A 205 4.21 -4.21 -3.12
N PHE A 206 3.28 -5.05 -3.56
CA PHE A 206 2.37 -5.75 -2.65
C PHE A 206 3.12 -6.55 -1.58
N GLU A 207 4.21 -7.20 -1.96
CA GLU A 207 4.99 -8.10 -1.12
C GLU A 207 5.83 -7.38 -0.05
N SER A 208 6.16 -6.10 -0.26
CA SER A 208 7.16 -5.39 0.56
C SER A 208 6.67 -4.12 1.22
N ILE A 209 5.50 -3.60 0.85
CA ILE A 209 4.99 -2.33 1.40
C ILE A 209 4.42 -2.46 2.81
N ILE A 210 4.00 -3.66 3.24
CA ILE A 210 3.31 -3.81 4.52
C ILE A 210 4.20 -3.44 5.72
N VAL A 211 5.45 -3.87 5.71
CA VAL A 211 6.39 -3.64 6.82
C VAL A 211 6.60 -2.15 7.07
N PRO A 212 6.92 -1.31 6.06
CA PRO A 212 7.06 0.12 6.30
C PRO A 212 5.72 0.80 6.62
N LEU A 213 4.56 0.31 6.16
CA LEU A 213 3.25 0.84 6.59
C LEU A 213 3.00 0.59 8.08
N LEU A 214 3.25 -0.63 8.55
CA LEU A 214 3.14 -1.00 9.96
C LEU A 214 4.17 -0.24 10.82
N ALA A 215 5.38 -0.03 10.33
CA ALA A 215 6.38 0.80 11.01
C ALA A 215 5.92 2.27 11.12
N CYS A 216 5.18 2.80 10.15
CA CYS A 216 4.54 4.12 10.27
C CYS A 216 3.50 4.13 11.39
N ALA A 217 2.62 3.12 11.44
CA ALA A 217 1.62 2.98 12.50
C ALA A 217 2.26 2.90 13.89
N TRP A 218 3.32 2.09 14.02
CA TRP A 218 4.10 1.96 15.26
C TRP A 218 4.68 3.30 15.73
N ARG A 219 5.28 4.08 14.83
CA ARG A 219 5.79 5.42 15.15
C ARG A 219 4.66 6.36 15.57
N THR A 220 3.48 6.29 14.99
CA THR A 220 2.38 7.14 15.47
C THR A 220 1.93 6.70 16.87
N ALA A 221 1.81 5.38 17.11
CA ALA A 221 1.40 4.85 18.41
C ALA A 221 2.38 5.19 19.55
N HIS A 222 3.68 5.16 19.26
CA HIS A 222 4.76 5.39 20.23
C HIS A 222 5.37 6.79 20.17
N HIS A 223 4.65 7.76 19.60
CA HIS A 223 5.11 9.14 19.52
C HIS A 223 5.61 9.66 20.86
N GLY A 224 6.83 10.22 20.88
CA GLY A 224 7.48 10.74 22.08
C GLY A 224 8.19 9.69 22.96
N ASN A 225 8.07 8.38 22.67
CA ASN A 225 8.73 7.32 23.43
C ASN A 225 9.36 6.23 22.55
N PHE A 226 9.84 6.60 21.37
CA PHE A 226 10.39 5.65 20.39
C PHE A 226 11.52 4.79 20.95
N TRP A 227 12.42 5.38 21.73
CA TRP A 227 13.61 4.69 22.20
C TRP A 227 13.28 3.51 23.10
N ASN A 228 12.51 3.77 24.17
CA ASN A 228 12.18 2.73 25.14
C ASN A 228 11.22 1.71 24.53
N ALA A 229 10.23 2.17 23.75
CA ALA A 229 9.30 1.27 23.06
C ALA A 229 10.04 0.33 22.11
N PHE A 230 10.99 0.83 21.32
CA PHE A 230 11.75 0.01 20.39
C PHE A 230 12.57 -1.06 21.10
N TRP A 231 13.29 -0.72 22.16
CA TRP A 231 14.12 -1.71 22.86
C TRP A 231 13.29 -2.74 23.62
N LYS A 232 12.11 -2.36 24.14
CA LYS A 232 11.13 -3.31 24.66
C LYS A 232 10.68 -4.27 23.56
N ALA A 233 10.21 -3.75 22.42
CA ALA A 233 9.81 -4.55 21.27
C ALA A 233 10.94 -5.49 20.79
N ALA A 234 12.16 -4.96 20.63
CA ALA A 234 13.33 -5.72 20.19
C ALA A 234 13.76 -6.83 21.18
N SER A 235 13.35 -6.73 22.45
CA SER A 235 13.59 -7.77 23.46
C SER A 235 12.54 -8.88 23.46
N GLU A 236 11.35 -8.60 22.93
CA GLU A 236 10.20 -9.50 22.90
C GLU A 236 10.06 -10.22 21.55
N VAL A 237 10.39 -9.53 20.45
CA VAL A 237 10.35 -10.08 19.09
C VAL A 237 11.41 -11.16 18.94
N ARG A 238 10.98 -12.39 18.63
CA ARG A 238 11.87 -13.49 18.25
C ARG A 238 12.25 -13.35 16.78
N PHE A 239 13.54 -13.24 16.50
CA PHE A 239 14.04 -13.11 15.14
C PHE A 239 14.33 -14.49 14.54
N PRO A 240 13.76 -14.83 13.38
CA PRO A 240 14.43 -15.77 12.49
C PRO A 240 15.73 -15.14 11.97
N SER A 241 16.65 -15.97 11.45
CA SER A 241 17.99 -15.60 10.96
C SER A 241 18.02 -14.34 10.07
N HIS A 242 16.91 -14.06 9.39
CA HIS A 242 16.60 -12.84 8.65
C HIS A 242 15.08 -12.87 8.33
N PRO A 243 14.36 -11.74 8.20
CA PRO A 243 12.93 -11.73 7.85
C PRO A 243 12.60 -12.29 6.45
N TYR A 244 13.62 -12.67 5.68
CA TYR A 244 13.48 -13.27 4.34
C TYR A 244 14.23 -14.62 4.21
N ASP A 245 14.75 -15.15 5.32
CA ASP A 245 15.41 -16.46 5.34
C ASP A 245 14.34 -17.54 5.60
N ASP A 246 14.21 -18.47 4.66
CA ASP A 246 13.12 -19.45 4.54
C ASP A 246 13.37 -20.72 5.38
N ASP A 247 14.12 -20.58 6.48
CA ASP A 247 14.78 -21.67 7.23
C ASP A 247 13.81 -22.64 7.94
N GLY A 248 12.50 -22.53 7.72
CA GLY A 248 11.49 -23.43 8.28
C GLY A 248 11.34 -23.35 9.81
N HIS A 249 11.97 -22.38 10.48
CA HIS A 249 11.94 -22.25 11.93
C HIS A 249 11.35 -20.89 12.34
N SER A 250 10.09 -20.96 12.77
CA SER A 250 9.25 -19.86 13.29
C SER A 250 8.77 -18.89 12.21
N ARG A 251 7.57 -19.16 11.70
CA ARG A 251 6.82 -18.27 10.82
C ARG A 251 6.48 -16.98 11.58
N THR A 252 6.78 -15.82 10.99
CA THR A 252 6.64 -14.51 11.65
C THR A 252 5.19 -14.02 11.61
N ILE A 253 4.81 -13.10 12.52
CA ILE A 253 3.45 -12.54 12.53
C ILE A 253 3.22 -11.72 11.27
N ILE A 254 4.26 -11.05 10.75
CA ILE A 254 4.22 -10.39 9.44
C ILE A 254 3.85 -11.37 8.33
N ALA A 255 4.39 -12.60 8.34
CA ALA A 255 4.08 -13.61 7.33
C ALA A 255 2.62 -14.07 7.42
N ASP A 256 2.11 -14.31 8.63
CA ASP A 256 0.70 -14.64 8.88
C ASP A 256 -0.24 -13.52 8.40
N HIS A 257 0.09 -12.29 8.75
CA HIS A 257 -0.65 -11.11 8.29
C HIS A 257 -0.62 -11.00 6.76
N MET A 258 0.51 -11.27 6.13
CA MET A 258 0.63 -11.26 4.67
C MET A 258 -0.22 -12.34 3.99
N ASP A 259 -0.41 -13.50 4.61
CA ASP A 259 -1.30 -14.53 4.06
C ASP A 259 -2.77 -14.11 4.09
N VAL A 260 -3.19 -13.38 5.14
CA VAL A 260 -4.52 -12.75 5.17
C VAL A 260 -4.68 -11.77 4.01
N LEU A 261 -3.67 -10.92 3.77
CA LEU A 261 -3.70 -9.95 2.68
C LEU A 261 -3.65 -10.60 1.28
N ARG A 262 -2.95 -11.74 1.15
CA ARG A 262 -2.81 -12.47 -0.12
C ARG A 262 -4.11 -13.13 -0.57
N ASN A 263 -5.01 -13.42 0.38
CA ASN A 263 -6.27 -14.12 0.19
C ASN A 263 -7.50 -13.21 0.43
N PRO A 264 -7.63 -12.07 -0.27
CA PRO A 264 -8.82 -11.24 -0.15
C PRO A 264 -10.04 -11.94 -0.80
N PRO A 265 -11.27 -11.46 -0.56
CA PRO A 265 -12.46 -12.01 -1.19
C PRO A 265 -12.33 -12.08 -2.72
N VAL A 266 -12.73 -13.20 -3.30
CA VAL A 266 -12.65 -13.42 -4.76
C VAL A 266 -13.45 -12.34 -5.50
N CYS A 267 -12.75 -11.58 -6.36
CA CYS A 267 -13.34 -10.54 -7.20
C CYS A 267 -13.00 -10.76 -8.68
N ASN A 268 -14.00 -10.59 -9.55
CA ASN A 268 -13.85 -10.69 -11.00
C ASN A 268 -13.33 -9.39 -11.64
N CYS A 269 -12.58 -8.59 -10.89
CA CYS A 269 -12.20 -7.25 -11.30
C CYS A 269 -11.13 -7.26 -12.38
N ALA A 270 -10.20 -8.22 -12.32
CA ALA A 270 -9.22 -8.46 -13.38
C ALA A 270 -9.92 -8.82 -14.69
N GLU A 271 -10.88 -9.75 -14.65
CA GLU A 271 -11.69 -10.15 -15.79
C GLU A 271 -12.51 -8.97 -16.35
N LYS A 272 -13.19 -8.22 -15.48
CA LYS A 272 -13.93 -7.00 -15.88
C LYS A 272 -13.02 -5.95 -16.52
N LYS A 273 -11.80 -5.75 -15.98
CA LYS A 273 -10.80 -4.82 -16.52
C LYS A 273 -10.29 -5.30 -17.88
N ALA A 274 -10.04 -6.60 -18.04
CA ALA A 274 -9.66 -7.22 -19.31
C ALA A 274 -10.77 -7.03 -20.36
N LYS A 275 -12.03 -7.33 -20.03
CA LYS A 275 -13.19 -7.10 -20.91
C LYS A 275 -13.31 -5.63 -21.34
N ARG A 276 -13.11 -4.68 -20.41
CA ARG A 276 -13.12 -3.23 -20.73
C ARG A 276 -11.97 -2.82 -21.66
N ARG A 277 -10.76 -3.37 -21.46
CA ARG A 277 -9.60 -3.15 -22.34
C ARG A 277 -9.86 -3.70 -23.73
N ALA A 278 -10.31 -4.95 -23.83
CA ALA A 278 -10.69 -5.57 -25.10
C ALA A 278 -11.78 -4.76 -25.84
N LYS A 279 -12.79 -4.25 -25.13
CA LYS A 279 -13.82 -3.38 -25.72
C LYS A 279 -13.25 -2.05 -26.25
N LYS A 280 -12.29 -1.44 -25.53
CA LYS A 280 -11.61 -0.22 -25.98
C LYS A 280 -10.72 -0.48 -27.20
N GLU A 281 -9.97 -1.57 -27.20
CA GLU A 281 -9.13 -1.99 -28.32
C GLU A 281 -9.97 -2.31 -29.56
N ALA A 282 -11.09 -3.02 -29.40
CA ALA A 282 -12.04 -3.29 -30.48
C ALA A 282 -12.63 -1.99 -31.07
N LYS A 283 -12.98 -1.01 -30.21
CA LYS A 283 -13.44 0.32 -30.67
C LYS A 283 -12.34 1.05 -31.46
N LYS A 284 -11.09 1.03 -30.96
CA LYS A 284 -9.92 1.64 -31.64
C LYS A 284 -9.68 0.98 -33.00
N ALA A 285 -9.70 -0.35 -33.07
CA ALA A 285 -9.56 -1.10 -34.31
C ALA A 285 -10.68 -0.78 -35.31
N LYS A 286 -11.93 -0.65 -34.86
CA LYS A 286 -13.06 -0.26 -35.72
C LYS A 286 -12.89 1.17 -36.26
N ALA A 287 -12.39 2.09 -35.45
CA ALA A 287 -12.10 3.46 -35.90
C ALA A 287 -11.00 3.49 -36.97
N ILE A 288 -9.91 2.76 -36.78
CA ILE A 288 -8.83 2.62 -37.75
C ILE A 288 -9.35 2.05 -39.08
N ARG A 289 -10.18 1.00 -39.03
CA ARG A 289 -10.79 0.41 -40.24
C ARG A 289 -11.71 1.40 -40.97
N ARG A 290 -12.48 2.21 -40.23
CA ARG A 290 -13.33 3.27 -40.82
C ARG A 290 -12.50 4.34 -41.50
N GLN A 291 -11.39 4.75 -40.90
CA GLN A 291 -10.48 5.72 -41.48
C GLN A 291 -9.85 5.18 -42.76
N ALA A 292 -9.28 3.97 -42.73
CA ALA A 292 -8.71 3.33 -43.90
C ALA A 292 -9.70 3.22 -45.06
N ARG A 293 -10.98 2.90 -44.77
CA ARG A 293 -12.03 2.85 -45.79
C ARG A 293 -12.31 4.23 -46.41
N ARG A 294 -12.30 5.30 -45.62
CA ARG A 294 -12.42 6.68 -46.13
C ARG A 294 -11.26 7.05 -47.04
N ASP A 295 -10.05 6.66 -46.66
CA ASP A 295 -8.83 6.97 -47.42
C ASP A 295 -8.76 6.21 -48.76
N THR A 296 -9.38 5.03 -48.85
CA THR A 296 -9.45 4.22 -50.09
C THR A 296 -10.58 4.59 -51.05
N LEU A 297 -11.59 5.34 -50.58
CA LEU A 297 -12.66 5.78 -51.47
C LEU A 297 -12.08 6.79 -52.46
N PRO A 298 -12.31 6.65 -53.77
CA PRO A 298 -11.87 7.63 -54.74
C PRO A 298 -12.43 8.98 -54.29
N LYS A 299 -11.54 9.98 -54.12
CA LYS A 299 -11.97 11.37 -53.92
C LYS A 299 -12.87 11.67 -55.11
N ALA A 300 -14.18 11.70 -54.88
CA ALA A 300 -15.11 12.15 -55.89
C ALA A 300 -14.56 13.48 -56.40
N ALA A 301 -14.34 13.58 -57.71
CA ALA A 301 -13.81 14.77 -58.33
C ALA A 301 -14.59 15.95 -57.74
N ARG A 302 -13.87 16.92 -57.15
CA ARG A 302 -14.48 18.16 -56.69
C ARG A 302 -15.23 18.72 -57.89
N ALA A 303 -16.56 18.58 -57.90
CA ALA A 303 -17.40 19.42 -58.74
C ALA A 303 -17.01 20.85 -58.36
N GLY A 304 -16.55 21.62 -59.34
CA GLY A 304 -15.98 22.95 -59.10
C GLY A 304 -16.95 23.80 -58.28
N MET A 305 -16.67 23.92 -56.99
CA MET A 305 -17.27 24.89 -56.10
C MET A 305 -16.14 25.87 -55.80
N SER A 306 -16.35 27.08 -56.32
CA SER A 306 -15.58 28.27 -56.02
C SER A 306 -15.43 28.45 -54.51
N ASP A 307 -14.23 28.85 -54.11
CA ASP A 307 -13.89 29.24 -52.74
C ASP A 307 -14.73 30.46 -52.32
N SER A 308 -15.89 30.20 -51.73
CA SER A 308 -16.58 31.12 -50.83
C SER A 308 -17.15 30.28 -49.70
N GLU A 309 -16.32 30.01 -48.70
CA GLU A 309 -16.75 29.46 -47.41
C GLU A 309 -17.66 30.47 -46.71
N SER A 310 -18.95 30.42 -47.02
CA SER A 310 -19.99 30.76 -46.05
C SER A 310 -20.47 29.45 -45.45
N GLU A 311 -20.42 29.33 -44.12
CA GLU A 311 -21.19 28.32 -43.38
C GLU A 311 -22.64 28.42 -43.86
N SER A 312 -23.04 27.55 -44.78
CA SER A 312 -24.43 27.48 -45.20
C SER A 312 -25.19 26.83 -44.07
N ASP A 313 -25.90 27.65 -43.30
CA ASP A 313 -27.08 27.27 -42.54
C ASP A 313 -28.11 26.68 -43.52
N ASP A 314 -27.89 25.47 -44.02
CA ASP A 314 -28.90 24.74 -44.77
C ASP A 314 -29.94 24.21 -43.76
N PRO A 315 -31.17 24.76 -43.76
CA PRO A 315 -32.20 24.34 -42.81
C PRO A 315 -32.59 22.87 -42.99
N PHE A 316 -32.32 22.24 -44.14
CA PHE A 316 -32.58 20.82 -44.35
C PHE A 316 -31.58 19.92 -43.63
N ASP A 317 -30.31 20.32 -43.51
CA ASP A 317 -29.30 19.54 -42.78
C ASP A 317 -29.54 19.63 -41.27
N ARG A 318 -30.00 20.79 -40.78
CA ARG A 318 -30.38 20.97 -39.36
C ARG A 318 -31.60 20.14 -39.00
N ALA A 319 -32.58 20.00 -39.88
CA ALA A 319 -33.74 19.14 -39.67
C ALA A 319 -33.37 17.65 -39.65
N ALA A 320 -32.45 17.22 -40.52
CA ALA A 320 -31.92 15.86 -40.52
C ALA A 320 -31.11 15.55 -39.25
N GLU A 321 -30.30 16.51 -38.78
CA GLU A 321 -29.55 16.38 -37.52
C GLU A 321 -30.48 16.31 -36.31
N ILE A 322 -31.52 17.14 -36.25
CA ILE A 322 -32.56 17.10 -35.20
C ILE A 322 -33.29 15.75 -35.22
N ALA A 323 -33.67 15.25 -36.40
CA ALA A 323 -34.33 13.96 -36.52
C ALA A 323 -33.43 12.78 -36.09
N LEU A 324 -32.12 12.86 -36.39
CA LEU A 324 -31.14 11.86 -35.97
C LEU A 324 -30.94 11.88 -34.45
N LEU A 325 -30.86 13.06 -33.85
CA LEU A 325 -30.76 13.22 -32.40
C LEU A 325 -32.02 12.70 -31.70
N ASP A 326 -33.20 12.98 -32.23
CA ASP A 326 -34.47 12.51 -31.67
C ASP A 326 -34.60 10.97 -31.73
N LEU A 327 -34.11 10.35 -32.82
CA LEU A 327 -33.98 8.88 -32.93
C LEU A 327 -33.03 8.30 -31.88
N LEU A 328 -31.86 8.92 -31.68
CA LEU A 328 -30.87 8.48 -30.70
C LEU A 328 -31.41 8.60 -29.27
N TYR A 329 -32.10 9.69 -28.93
CA TYR A 329 -32.72 9.88 -27.62
C TYR A 329 -33.87 8.89 -27.35
N LYS A 330 -34.66 8.56 -28.38
CA LYS A 330 -35.71 7.53 -28.27
C LYS A 330 -35.15 6.14 -28.00
N ASP A 331 -34.03 5.78 -28.62
CA ASP A 331 -33.38 4.49 -28.36
C ASP A 331 -32.73 4.43 -26.97
N GLU A 332 -32.13 5.51 -26.49
CA GLU A 332 -31.64 5.57 -25.10
C GLU A 332 -32.79 5.44 -24.08
N ALA A 333 -33.92 6.09 -24.32
CA ALA A 333 -35.10 6.00 -23.46
C ALA A 333 -35.63 4.56 -23.40
N ARG A 334 -35.70 3.87 -24.54
CA ARG A 334 -36.07 2.45 -24.62
C ARG A 334 -35.09 1.55 -23.87
N GLU A 335 -33.78 1.79 -23.99
CA GLU A 335 -32.76 1.00 -23.28
C GLU A 335 -32.82 1.21 -21.76
N ARG A 336 -33.13 2.43 -21.30
CA ARG A 336 -33.35 2.73 -19.87
C ARG A 336 -34.62 2.05 -19.35
N ALA A 337 -35.72 2.09 -20.10
CA ALA A 337 -36.96 1.39 -19.75
C ALA A 337 -36.75 -0.13 -19.66
N ALA A 338 -36.05 -0.73 -20.62
CA ALA A 338 -35.73 -2.15 -20.62
C ALA A 338 -34.82 -2.56 -19.44
N LYS A 339 -33.88 -1.69 -19.04
CA LYS A 339 -33.07 -1.92 -17.83
C LYS A 339 -33.91 -1.88 -16.56
N LYS A 340 -34.84 -0.93 -16.46
CA LYS A 340 -35.75 -0.80 -15.31
C LYS A 340 -36.63 -2.03 -15.13
N VAL A 341 -37.23 -2.54 -16.22
CA VAL A 341 -38.02 -3.78 -16.20
C VAL A 341 -37.20 -5.00 -15.75
N ARG A 342 -35.92 -5.08 -16.15
CA ARG A 342 -35.03 -6.17 -15.72
C ARG A 342 -34.68 -6.13 -14.23
N THR A 343 -34.51 -4.94 -13.66
CA THR A 343 -34.30 -4.77 -12.22
C THR A 343 -35.58 -5.07 -11.43
N ASP A 344 -36.73 -4.61 -11.90
CA ASP A 344 -38.00 -4.84 -11.20
C ASP A 344 -38.37 -6.34 -11.19
N LEU A 345 -37.99 -7.10 -12.22
CA LEU A 345 -38.16 -8.56 -12.28
C LEU A 345 -37.14 -9.33 -11.42
N SER A 346 -35.92 -8.80 -11.21
CA SER A 346 -34.95 -9.46 -10.33
C SER A 346 -35.35 -9.36 -8.86
N ASP A 347 -36.01 -8.26 -8.49
CA ASP A 347 -36.41 -7.98 -7.12
C ASP A 347 -37.69 -8.73 -6.70
N GLN A 348 -38.44 -9.31 -7.65
CA GLN A 348 -39.60 -10.19 -7.39
C GLN A 348 -39.22 -11.67 -7.18
N HIS A 349 -37.94 -12.03 -7.31
CA HIS A 349 -37.43 -13.41 -7.17
C HIS A 349 -36.36 -13.55 -6.07
N THR A 350 -36.27 -12.58 -5.19
CA THR A 350 -35.52 -12.60 -3.92
C THR A 350 -36.47 -12.28 -2.77
#